data_AF-A0A167VAJ3-F1
#
_entry.id   AF-A0A167VAJ3-F1
#
_cell.length_a   1.000
_cell.length_b   1.000
_cell.length_c   1.000
_cell.angle_alpha   90.00
_cell.angle_beta   90.00
_cell.angle_gamma   90.00
#
_symmetry.space_group_name_H-M   'P 1'
#
loop_
_entity.id
_entity.type
_entity.pdbx_description
1 polymer ?
#
loop_
_entity_poly.entity_id
_entity_poly.type
_entity_poly.pdbx_seq_one_letter_code
_entity_poly.pdbx_strand_id
1 'polypeptide(L)'
;MEKLICFETTQYDLDFINHIKAIRKEKAFTKDELSLKMGVARSFVSNVESFTQRHKYSTRHITLLAKAFGYKNISDLMKFPTPQYDKIKVTVKQTMNESGTKALRSEVILIEPLK
;
A
#
# COMPACT_ATOMS: atom_id res chain seq x y z
N MET A 1 -18.23 3.10 14.71
CA MET A 1 -17.22 3.35 15.77
C MET A 1 -15.92 3.83 15.14
N GLU A 2 -15.27 4.82 15.72
CA GLU A 2 -13.98 5.33 15.21
C GLU A 2 -12.83 4.73 16.01
N LYS A 3 -11.75 4.32 15.32
CA LYS A 3 -10.53 3.80 15.91
C LYS A 3 -9.32 4.48 15.30
N LEU A 4 -8.41 4.97 16.14
CA LEU A 4 -7.11 5.43 15.70
C LEU A 4 -6.10 4.28 15.79
N ILE A 5 -5.32 4.12 14.73
CA ILE A 5 -4.16 3.23 14.73
C ILE A 5 -2.91 4.05 14.38
N CYS A 6 -1.80 3.70 15.02
CA CYS A 6 -0.50 4.27 14.73
C CYS A 6 0.48 3.16 14.42
N PHE A 7 1.32 3.35 13.40
CA PHE A 7 2.39 2.42 13.08
C PHE A 7 3.59 3.17 12.51
N GLU A 8 4.76 2.55 12.62
CA GLU A 8 6.00 3.05 12.06
C GLU A 8 6.33 2.27 10.78
N THR A 9 6.80 2.97 9.76
CA THR A 9 7.26 2.38 8.50
C THR A 9 8.30 3.29 7.85
N THR A 10 8.86 2.87 6.71
CA THR A 10 9.62 3.80 5.88
C THR A 10 8.68 4.68 5.06
N GLN A 11 9.10 5.91 4.78
CA GLN A 11 8.32 6.76 3.87
C GLN A 11 8.24 6.12 2.48
N TYR A 12 9.34 5.52 2.03
CA TYR A 12 9.40 4.78 0.77
C TYR A 12 8.29 3.74 0.65
N ASP A 13 8.11 2.88 1.66
CA ASP A 13 7.09 1.82 1.61
C ASP A 13 5.68 2.38 1.49
N LEU A 14 5.37 3.44 2.26
CA LEU A 14 4.05 4.06 2.23
C LEU A 14 3.78 4.70 0.86
N ASP A 15 4.74 5.48 0.37
CA ASP A 15 4.63 6.20 -0.91
C ASP A 15 4.55 5.22 -2.08
N PHE A 16 5.37 4.16 -2.06
CA PHE A 16 5.34 3.12 -3.08
C PHE A 16 4.01 2.35 -3.07
N ILE A 17 3.50 1.94 -1.90
CA ILE A 17 2.18 1.28 -1.80
C ILE A 17 1.06 2.19 -2.34
N ASN A 18 1.08 3.47 -1.99
CA ASN A 18 0.09 4.44 -2.49
C ASN A 18 0.21 4.65 -4.01
N HIS A 19 1.43 4.70 -4.53
CA HIS A 19 1.69 4.78 -5.97
C HIS A 19 1.13 3.57 -6.72
N ILE A 20 1.45 2.35 -6.26
CA ILE A 20 0.93 1.11 -6.86
C ILE A 20 -0.60 1.05 -6.78
N LYS A 21 -1.18 1.48 -5.65
CA LYS A 21 -2.63 1.57 -5.47
C LYS A 21 -3.28 2.54 -6.45
N ALA A 22 -2.62 3.66 -6.78
CA ALA A 22 -3.09 4.62 -7.78
C ALA A 22 -3.09 4.00 -9.19
N ILE A 23 -1.97 3.41 -9.63
CA ILE A 23 -1.87 2.71 -10.92
C ILE A 23 -2.92 1.59 -11.03
N ARG A 24 -3.09 0.82 -9.95
CA ARG A 24 -4.08 -0.27 -9.89
C ARG A 24 -5.49 0.26 -10.14
N LYS A 25 -5.86 1.37 -9.49
CA LYS A 25 -7.18 2.01 -9.66
C LYS A 25 -7.34 2.60 -11.06
N GLU A 26 -6.32 3.24 -11.61
CA GLU A 26 -6.32 3.78 -12.98
C GLU A 26 -6.58 2.67 -14.01
N LYS A 27 -5.98 1.49 -13.81
CA LYS A 27 -6.20 0.29 -14.64
C LYS A 27 -7.46 -0.50 -14.28
N ALA A 28 -8.30 0.00 -13.36
CA ALA A 28 -9.51 -0.65 -12.86
C ALA A 28 -9.29 -2.09 -12.32
N PHE A 29 -8.11 -2.41 -11.81
CA PHE A 29 -7.83 -3.71 -11.20
C PHE A 29 -8.32 -3.75 -9.75
N THR A 30 -9.02 -4.81 -9.39
CA THR A 30 -9.22 -5.20 -8.00
C THR A 30 -7.90 -5.63 -7.37
N LYS A 31 -7.86 -5.70 -6.03
CA LYS A 31 -6.66 -6.18 -5.31
C LYS A 31 -6.36 -7.64 -5.68
N ASP A 32 -7.40 -8.46 -5.75
CA ASP A 32 -7.31 -9.87 -6.14
C ASP A 32 -6.78 -10.04 -7.56
N GLU A 33 -7.28 -9.26 -8.53
CA GLU A 33 -6.80 -9.31 -9.91
C GLU A 33 -5.33 -8.92 -10.02
N LEU A 34 -4.90 -7.88 -9.29
CA LEU A 34 -3.47 -7.52 -9.29
C LEU A 34 -2.63 -8.64 -8.68
N SER A 35 -3.05 -9.24 -7.56
CA SER A 35 -2.36 -10.40 -6.98
C SER A 35 -2.20 -11.55 -7.99
N LEU A 36 -3.29 -11.89 -8.71
CA LEU A 36 -3.27 -12.96 -9.70
C LEU A 36 -2.37 -12.61 -10.90
N LYS A 37 -2.41 -11.37 -11.40
CA LYS A 37 -1.52 -10.90 -12.48
C LYS A 37 -0.05 -10.89 -12.08
N MET A 38 0.24 -10.63 -10.80
CA MET A 38 1.59 -10.74 -10.24
C MET A 38 2.05 -12.19 -10.04
N GLY A 39 1.15 -13.18 -10.11
CA GLY A 39 1.46 -14.59 -9.83
C GLY A 39 1.71 -14.88 -8.35
N VAL A 40 1.05 -14.15 -7.43
CA VAL A 40 1.14 -14.33 -5.98
C VAL A 40 -0.21 -14.75 -5.39
N ALA A 41 -0.25 -15.08 -4.10
CA ALA A 41 -1.50 -15.43 -3.41
C ALA A 41 -2.56 -14.33 -3.57
N ARG A 42 -3.82 -14.71 -3.82
CA ARG A 42 -4.95 -13.79 -4.07
C ARG A 42 -5.04 -12.64 -3.05
N SER A 43 -4.80 -12.94 -1.77
CA SER A 43 -4.85 -12.00 -0.66
C SER A 43 -3.66 -11.04 -0.56
N PHE A 44 -2.59 -11.23 -1.33
CA PHE A 44 -1.32 -10.53 -1.16
C PHE A 44 -1.46 -9.01 -1.23
N VAL A 45 -2.03 -8.47 -2.32
CA VAL A 45 -2.22 -7.01 -2.47
C VAL A 45 -3.18 -6.47 -1.42
N SER A 46 -4.17 -7.25 -0.99
CA SER A 46 -5.06 -6.87 0.12
C SER A 46 -4.29 -6.70 1.43
N ASN A 47 -3.35 -7.59 1.72
CA ASN A 47 -2.50 -7.52 2.89
C ASN A 47 -1.51 -6.34 2.80
N VAL A 48 -0.92 -6.10 1.63
CA VAL A 48 0.04 -4.98 1.44
C VAL A 48 -0.65 -3.62 1.55
N GLU A 49 -1.84 -3.46 0.98
CA GLU A 49 -2.60 -2.20 1.08
C GLU A 49 -3.31 -2.00 2.43
N SER A 50 -3.16 -2.92 3.39
CA SER A 50 -3.79 -2.83 4.70
C SER A 50 -2.90 -2.10 5.71
N PHE A 51 -3.44 -1.07 6.36
CA PHE A 51 -2.75 -0.36 7.44
C PHE A 51 -2.59 -1.17 8.74
N THR A 52 -3.26 -2.32 8.86
CA THR A 52 -3.15 -3.19 10.04
C THR A 52 -2.23 -4.38 9.82
N GLN A 53 -1.70 -4.55 8.60
CA GLN A 53 -0.82 -5.64 8.23
C GLN A 53 0.58 -5.09 7.96
N ARG A 54 1.62 -5.87 8.28
CA ARG A 54 3.02 -5.46 8.08
C ARG A 54 3.58 -5.83 6.70
N HIS A 55 2.73 -6.30 5.78
CA HIS A 55 3.17 -6.78 4.49
C HIS A 55 3.59 -5.61 3.60
N LYS A 56 4.69 -5.79 2.86
CA LYS A 56 5.26 -4.78 1.98
C LYS A 56 5.61 -5.41 0.64
N TYR A 57 5.66 -4.58 -0.40
CA TYR A 57 6.35 -4.99 -1.61
C TYR A 57 7.85 -5.10 -1.32
N SER A 58 8.48 -6.12 -1.89
CA SER A 58 9.93 -6.33 -1.79
C SER A 58 10.54 -6.20 -3.18
N THR A 59 11.86 -6.27 -3.28
CA THR A 59 12.59 -6.18 -4.56
C THR A 59 12.07 -7.16 -5.60
N ARG A 60 11.76 -8.41 -5.21
CA ARG A 60 11.10 -9.39 -6.09
C ARG A 60 9.78 -8.86 -6.66
N HIS A 61 8.95 -8.26 -5.81
CA HIS A 61 7.62 -7.79 -6.19
C HIS A 61 7.66 -6.63 -7.20
N ILE A 62 8.71 -5.81 -7.21
CA ILE A 62 8.89 -4.73 -8.19
C ILE A 62 8.85 -5.29 -9.63
N THR A 63 9.57 -6.38 -9.88
CA THR A 63 9.58 -7.03 -11.20
C THR A 63 8.23 -7.63 -11.56
N LEU A 64 7.50 -8.18 -10.58
CA LEU A 64 6.18 -8.78 -10.78
C LEU A 64 5.11 -7.72 -11.06
N LEU A 65 5.18 -6.59 -10.37
CA LEU A 65 4.31 -5.43 -10.60
C LEU A 65 4.55 -4.84 -11.99
N ALA A 66 5.82 -4.65 -12.39
CA ALA A 66 6.15 -4.15 -13.72
C ALA A 66 5.55 -5.03 -14.82
N LYS A 67 5.70 -6.36 -14.71
CA LYS A 67 5.08 -7.34 -15.62
C LYS A 67 3.56 -7.28 -15.58
N ALA A 68 2.96 -7.24 -14.38
CA ALA A 68 1.51 -7.21 -14.19
C ALA A 68 0.85 -5.95 -14.81
N PHE A 69 1.57 -4.83 -14.83
CA PHE A 69 1.11 -3.57 -15.41
C PHE A 69 1.49 -3.38 -16.89
N GLY A 70 2.31 -4.27 -17.45
CA GLY A 70 2.76 -4.21 -18.84
C GLY A 70 3.93 -3.25 -19.10
N TYR A 71 4.70 -2.89 -18.06
CA TYR A 71 5.88 -2.04 -18.22
C TYR A 71 7.08 -2.86 -18.73
N LYS A 72 7.77 -2.31 -19.74
CA LYS A 72 9.02 -2.90 -20.27
C LYS A 72 10.20 -2.66 -19.34
N ASN A 73 10.26 -1.47 -18.73
CA ASN A 73 11.33 -1.08 -17.81
C ASN A 73 10.78 -0.88 -16.40
N ILE A 74 11.54 -1.30 -15.39
CA ILE A 74 11.16 -1.10 -13.98
C ILE A 74 11.07 0.39 -13.65
N SER A 75 11.91 1.24 -14.25
CA SER A 75 11.87 2.70 -14.04
C SER A 75 10.52 3.33 -14.36
N ASP A 76 9.73 2.72 -15.26
CA ASP A 76 8.37 3.19 -15.55
C ASP A 76 7.39 3.00 -14.39
N LEU A 77 7.65 2.01 -13.53
CA LEU A 77 6.91 1.75 -12.29
C LEU A 77 7.32 2.68 -11.14
N MET A 78 8.49 3.33 -11.23
CA MET A 78 9.09 4.07 -10.12
C MET A 78 8.86 5.58 -10.25
N LYS A 79 7.78 5.99 -10.93
CA LYS A 79 7.45 7.40 -11.19
C LYS A 79 6.66 8.00 -10.04
N PHE A 80 7.29 8.10 -8.88
CA PHE A 80 6.79 8.79 -7.69
C PHE A 80 7.91 9.62 -7.04
N PRO A 81 7.58 10.68 -6.26
CA PRO A 81 8.58 11.52 -5.63
C PRO A 81 9.55 10.73 -4.75
N THR A 82 10.83 11.13 -4.75
CA THR A 82 11.81 10.56 -3.84
C THR A 82 11.41 10.86 -2.39
N PRO A 83 11.36 9.85 -1.51
CA PRO A 83 11.09 10.06 -0.08
C PRO A 83 12.10 11.00 0.57
N GLN A 84 11.63 11.84 1.50
CA GLN A 84 12.46 12.81 2.23
C GLN A 84 13.00 12.25 3.56
N TYR A 85 12.29 11.28 4.14
CA TYR A 85 12.58 10.70 5.45
C TYR A 85 12.75 9.19 5.33
N ASP A 86 13.73 8.61 6.05
CA ASP A 86 13.89 7.16 6.11
C ASP A 86 12.67 6.53 6.81
N LYS A 87 12.40 6.95 8.05
CA LYS A 87 11.30 6.44 8.87
C LYS A 87 10.26 7.51 9.15
N ILE A 88 9.00 7.06 9.20
CA ILE A 88 7.84 7.87 9.53
C ILE A 88 6.93 7.13 10.49
N LYS A 89 6.20 7.90 11.30
CA LYS A 89 5.04 7.45 12.05
C LYS A 89 3.78 7.89 11.34
N VAL A 90 2.87 6.94 11.12
CA VAL A 90 1.63 7.18 10.40
C VAL A 90 0.47 6.98 11.37
N THR A 91 -0.42 7.96 11.46
CA THR A 91 -1.69 7.84 12.18
C THR A 91 -2.82 7.70 11.18
N VAL A 92 -3.61 6.63 11.35
CA VAL A 92 -4.76 6.32 10.49
C VAL A 92 -6.02 6.31 11.33
N LYS A 93 -7.04 7.04 10.87
CA LYS A 93 -8.40 6.98 11.37
C LYS A 93 -9.17 5.90 10.63
N GLN A 94 -9.65 4.90 11.37
CA GLN A 94 -10.49 3.82 10.84
C GLN A 94 -11.94 3.99 11.29
N THR A 95 -12.85 3.97 10.33
CA THR A 95 -14.29 3.85 10.60
C THR A 95 -14.63 2.37 10.59
N MET A 96 -14.95 1.82 11.75
CA MET A 96 -15.30 0.42 11.95
C MET A 96 -16.80 0.19 11.74
N ASN A 97 -17.17 -1.04 11.36
CA ASN A 97 -18.55 -1.52 11.41
C ASN A 97 -19.11 -1.50 12.85
N GLU A 98 -20.41 -1.72 12.99
CA GLU A 98 -21.12 -1.67 14.29
C GLU A 98 -20.52 -2.64 15.32
N SER A 99 -20.13 -3.85 14.90
CA SER A 99 -19.50 -4.85 15.76
C SER A 99 -18.02 -4.60 16.06
N GLY A 100 -17.40 -3.57 15.47
CA GLY A 100 -16.00 -3.23 15.69
C GLY A 100 -14.98 -4.22 15.11
N THR A 101 -15.42 -5.20 14.33
CA THR A 101 -14.57 -6.29 13.81
C THR A 101 -13.92 -5.95 12.47
N LYS A 102 -14.50 -5.07 11.67
CA LYS A 102 -14.04 -4.75 10.31
C LYS A 102 -13.96 -3.25 10.05
N ALA A 103 -12.84 -2.79 9.52
CA ALA A 103 -12.69 -1.42 9.03
C ALA A 103 -13.43 -1.24 7.70
N LEU A 104 -14.38 -0.30 7.66
CA LEU A 104 -15.13 0.10 6.47
C LEU A 104 -14.37 1.16 5.67
N ARG A 105 -13.76 2.11 6.39
CA ARG A 105 -12.95 3.19 5.81
C ARG A 105 -11.68 3.36 6.62
N SER A 106 -10.59 3.73 5.97
CA SER A 106 -9.33 4.07 6.61
C SER A 106 -8.72 5.27 5.92
N GLU A 107 -8.32 6.26 6.71
CA GLU A 107 -7.82 7.54 6.23
C GLU A 107 -6.57 7.92 7.02
N VAL A 108 -5.49 8.24 6.31
CA VAL A 108 -4.27 8.76 6.92
C VAL A 108 -4.54 10.19 7.36
N ILE A 109 -4.39 10.47 8.65
CA ILE A 109 -4.66 11.81 9.22
C ILE A 109 -3.38 12.55 9.60
N LEU A 110 -2.28 11.83 9.83
CA LEU A 110 -1.01 12.42 10.21
C LEU A 110 0.16 11.53 9.77
N ILE A 111 1.21 12.18 9.27
CA ILE A 111 2.51 11.56 8.96
C ILE A 111 3.57 12.43 9.63
N GLU A 112 4.38 11.82 10.49
CA GLU A 112 5.46 12.50 11.22
C GLU A 112 6.80 11.83 10.90
N PRO A 113 7.85 12.58 10.57
CA PRO A 113 9.19 12.02 10.41
C PRO A 113 9.73 11.53 11.77
N LEU A 114 10.38 10.37 11.75
CA LEU A 114 11.12 9.84 12.89
C LEU A 114 12.61 10.14 12.70
N LYS A 115 13.26 10.62 13.77
CA LYS A 115 14.69 10.91 13.79
C LYS A 115 15.54 9.65 13.81
#